data_AF-A0A8D4ITF7-F1
#
_entry.id   AF-A0A8D4ITF7-F1
#
_cell.length_a   1.000
_cell.length_b   1.000
_cell.length_c   1.000
_cell.angle_alpha   90.00
_cell.angle_beta   90.00
_cell.angle_gamma   90.00
#
_symmetry.space_group_name_H-M   'P 1'
#
loop_
_entity.id
_entity.type
_entity.pdbx_description
1 polymer ?
#
loop_
_entity_poly.entity_id
_entity_poly.type
_entity_poly.pdbx_seq_one_letter_code
_entity_poly.pdbx_strand_id
1 'polypeptide(L)' 'MSILEVKQLKVLNVGLEILEDALKKQDVEVIQVKWKPEANGNIRLLEIIDKLKELDI' A
#
# COMPACT_ATOMS: atom_id res chain seq x y z
N MET A 1 10.47 -31.85 -20.60
CA MET A 1 9.20 -31.14 -20.34
C MET A 1 9.21 -30.68 -18.90
N SER A 2 9.30 -29.36 -18.67
CA SER A 2 9.01 -28.77 -17.36
C SER A 2 7.50 -28.54 -17.29
N ILE A 3 6.86 -29.03 -16.23
CA ILE A 3 5.39 -29.11 -16.09
C ILE A 3 4.83 -27.88 -15.33
N LEU A 4 5.68 -26.91 -14.97
CA LEU A 4 5.27 -25.75 -14.19
C LEU A 4 5.86 -24.48 -14.81
N GLU A 5 5.01 -23.72 -15.47
CA GLU A 5 5.30 -22.34 -15.84
C GLU A 5 5.27 -21.51 -14.55
N VAL A 6 6.44 -21.34 -13.92
CA VAL A 6 6.57 -20.55 -12.70
C VAL A 6 6.58 -19.07 -13.10
N LYS A 7 5.41 -18.42 -13.00
CA LYS A 7 5.33 -16.96 -13.15
C LYS A 7 5.99 -16.30 -11.94
N GLN A 8 6.89 -15.35 -12.21
CA GLN A 8 7.54 -14.56 -11.16
C GLN A 8 6.48 -13.74 -10.40
N LEU A 9 6.41 -13.93 -9.08
CA LEU A 9 5.53 -13.16 -8.20
C LEU A 9 6.09 -11.75 -8.03
N LYS A 10 5.26 -10.74 -8.32
CA LYS A 10 5.54 -9.33 -8.04
C LYS A 10 4.54 -8.82 -7.00
N VAL A 11 5.04 -8.17 -5.95
CA VAL A 11 4.21 -7.73 -4.82
C VAL A 11 4.25 -6.21 -4.65
N LEU A 12 3.08 -5.61 -4.45
CA LEU A 12 2.93 -4.24 -3.97
C LEU A 12 2.43 -4.32 -2.52
N ASN A 13 3.29 -4.04 -1.54
CA ASN A 13 2.88 -4.10 -0.14
C ASN A 13 2.29 -2.75 0.31
N VAL A 14 1.03 -2.77 0.71
CA VAL A 14 0.31 -1.63 1.30
C VAL A 14 -0.01 -2.04 2.74
N GLY A 15 0.94 -1.82 3.64
CA GLY A 15 0.80 -2.31 5.01
C GLY A 15 2.10 -2.21 5.81
N LEU A 16 2.26 -3.13 6.75
CA LEU A 16 3.40 -3.14 7.65
C LEU A 16 4.71 -3.43 6.90
N GLU A 17 5.75 -2.66 7.21
CA GLU A 17 7.09 -2.82 6.64
C GLU A 17 7.70 -4.19 6.96
N ILE A 18 7.31 -4.83 8.08
CA ILE A 18 7.75 -6.18 8.44
C ILE A 18 7.37 -7.23 7.38
N LEU A 19 6.29 -7.02 6.60
CA LEU A 19 5.91 -7.92 5.52
C LEU A 19 6.81 -7.73 4.29
N GLU A 20 7.22 -6.50 3.99
CA GLU A 20 8.22 -6.23 2.95
C GLU A 20 9.54 -6.94 3.28
N ASP A 21 10.01 -6.81 4.52
CA ASP A 21 11.24 -7.47 4.98
C ASP A 21 11.15 -8.99 4.90
N ALA A 22 10.01 -9.56 5.26
CA ALA A 22 9.77 -11.01 5.18
C ALA A 22 9.80 -11.50 3.72
N LEU A 23 9.21 -10.75 2.79
CA LEU A 23 9.19 -11.07 1.37
C LEU A 23 10.57 -10.94 0.72
N LYS A 24 11.33 -9.88 1.05
CA LYS A 24 12.71 -9.69 0.59
C LYS A 24 13.63 -10.84 1.01
N LYS A 25 13.47 -11.37 2.23
CA LYS A 25 14.22 -12.53 2.72
C LYS A 25 13.96 -13.82 1.94
N GLN A 26 12.83 -13.89 1.22
CA GLN A 26 12.45 -15.01 0.35
C GLN A 26 12.77 -14.73 -1.13
N ASP A 27 13.53 -13.66 -1.42
CA ASP A 27 13.92 -13.26 -2.78
C ASP A 27 12.72 -12.87 -3.67
N VAL A 28 11.62 -12.40 -3.05
CA VAL A 28 10.43 -11.92 -3.77
C VAL A 28 10.59 -10.44 -4.13
N GLU A 29 10.28 -10.08 -5.39
CA GLU A 29 10.23 -8.70 -5.84
C GLU A 29 9.05 -7.97 -5.20
N VAL A 30 9.34 -7.04 -4.28
CA VAL A 30 8.33 -6.27 -3.55
C VAL A 30 8.62 -4.77 -3.58
N ILE A 31 7.58 -3.96 -3.80
CA ILE A 31 7.59 -2.51 -3.63
C ILE A 31 6.70 -2.15 -2.43
N GLN A 32 7.28 -1.47 -1.44
CA GLN A 32 6.54 -0.93 -0.31
C GLN A 32 5.89 0.41 -0.66
N VAL A 33 4.58 0.48 -0.48
CA VAL A 33 3.82 1.71 -0.64
C VAL A 33 3.78 2.42 0.70
N LYS A 34 4.29 3.65 0.73
CA LYS A 34 4.14 4.58 1.86
C LYS A 34 2.73 5.17 1.88
N TRP A 35 1.74 4.33 2.15
CA TRP A 35 0.35 4.75 2.24
C TRP A 35 0.04 5.28 3.65
N LYS A 36 -0.73 6.36 3.71
CA LYS A 36 -1.33 6.88 4.94
C LYS A 36 -2.78 7.27 4.65
N PRO A 37 -3.71 7.06 5.60
CA PRO A 37 -5.08 7.56 5.43
C PRO A 37 -5.09 9.09 5.37
N GLU A 38 -6.03 9.66 4.62
CA GLU A 38 -6.30 11.10 4.67
C GLU A 38 -6.57 11.54 6.10
N ALA A 39 -6.19 12.78 6.42
CA ALA A 39 -6.25 13.33 7.78
C ALA A 39 -5.60 12.44 8.86
N ASN A 40 -4.73 11.48 8.48
CA ASN A 40 -4.14 10.49 9.36
C ASN A 40 -5.20 9.67 10.15
N GLY A 41 -6.39 9.49 9.58
CA GLY A 41 -7.52 8.80 10.22
C GLY A 41 -8.32 9.64 11.23
N ASN A 42 -8.03 10.93 11.37
CA ASN A 42 -8.83 11.81 12.23
C ASN A 42 -10.15 12.19 11.52
N ILE A 43 -11.25 11.60 12.00
CA ILE A 43 -12.59 11.78 11.44
C ILE A 43 -13.00 13.26 11.36
N ARG A 44 -12.75 14.05 12.42
CA ARG A 44 -13.12 15.47 12.41
C ARG A 44 -12.36 16.27 11.35
N LEU A 45 -11.09 15.91 11.13
CA LEU A 45 -10.28 16.56 10.10
C LEU A 45 -10.66 16.09 8.69
N LEU A 46 -11.07 14.82 8.50
CA LEU A 46 -11.67 14.36 7.26
C LEU A 46 -12.92 15.19 6.91
N GLU A 47 -13.84 15.35 7.86
CA GLU A 47 -15.07 16.14 7.65
C GLU A 47 -14.79 17.60 7.24
N ILE A 48 -13.72 18.19 7.76
CA ILE A 48 -13.29 19.54 7.38
C ILE A 48 -12.75 19.53 5.95
N ILE A 49 -11.89 18.57 5.61
CA ILE A 49 -11.33 18.42 4.26
C ILE A 49 -12.45 18.21 3.24
N ASP A 50 -13.44 17.38 3.54
CA ASP A 50 -14.56 17.09 2.64
C ASP A 50 -15.37 18.36 2.37
N LYS A 51 -15.68 19.15 3.40
CA LYS A 51 -16.34 20.45 3.24
C LYS A 51 -15.54 21.43 2.40
N LEU A 52 -14.21 21.44 2.53
CA LEU A 52 -13.35 22.32 1.71
C LEU A 52 -13.36 21.87 0.24
N LYS A 53 -13.30 20.56 -0.02
CA LYS A 53 -13.40 20.00 -1.39
C LYS A 53 -14.74 20.34 -2.04
N GLU A 54 -15.85 20.32 -1.29
CA GLU A 54 -17.17 20.74 -1.78
C GLU A 54 -17.25 22.22 -2.14
N LEU A 55 -16.39 23.05 -1.57
CA LEU A 55 -16.35 24.50 -1.81
C LEU A 55 -15.47 24.89 -3.03
N ASP A 56 -14.88 23.92 -3.72
CA ASP A 56 -14.04 24.11 -4.92
C ASP A 56 -12.87 25.11 -4.70
N ILE A 57 -12.29 25.07 -3.49
CA ILE A 57 -11.11 25.87 -3.08
C ILE A 57 -9.87 24.97 -3.03
#